data_AF-A0ABD4T3W8-F1
#
_entry.id   AF-A0ABD4T3W8-F1
#
_cell.length_a   1.000
_cell.length_b   1.000
_cell.length_c   1.000
_cell.angle_alpha   90.00
_cell.angle_beta   90.00
_cell.angle_gamma   90.00
#
_symmetry.space_group_name_H-M   'P 1'
#
loop_
_entity.id
_entity.type
_entity.pdbx_description
1 polymer ?
#
loop_
_entity_poly.entity_id
_entity_poly.type
_entity_poly.pdbx_seq_one_letter_code
_entity_poly.pdbx_strand_id
1 'polypeptide(L)' 'MLAVAEPAVKGAFPYGKIYAGVLGLGFVAAVSLGSIAFYNSKRPVGWEDKDRPGFVPKVDTNDEDQ' A
#
# COMPACT_ATOMS: atom_id res chain seq x y z
N MET A 1 -50.23 2.61 -10.40
CA MET A 1 -49.34 2.27 -9.27
C MET A 1 -48.89 0.83 -9.50
N LEU A 2 -47.79 0.63 -10.25
CA LEU A 2 -46.40 0.55 -9.78
C LEU A 2 -46.14 -0.68 -8.89
N ALA A 3 -45.39 -1.62 -9.43
CA ALA A 3 -44.49 -2.50 -8.69
C ALA A 3 -43.30 -2.78 -9.62
N VAL A 4 -42.29 -1.92 -9.57
CA VAL A 4 -40.95 -2.27 -10.06
C VAL A 4 -40.32 -3.06 -8.92
N ALA A 5 -40.16 -4.37 -9.10
CA ALA A 5 -39.38 -5.18 -8.18
C ALA A 5 -37.90 -4.82 -8.37
N GLU A 6 -37.27 -4.29 -7.33
CA GLU A 6 -35.82 -4.15 -7.29
C GLU A 6 -35.19 -5.55 -7.17
N PRO A 7 -34.12 -5.87 -7.92
CA PRO A 7 -33.42 -7.12 -7.71
C PRO A 7 -32.76 -7.09 -6.32
N ALA A 8 -33.24 -7.95 -5.43
CA ALA A 8 -32.60 -8.16 -4.15
C ALA A 8 -31.18 -8.74 -4.37
N VAL A 9 -30.15 -7.91 -4.28
CA VAL A 9 -28.76 -8.38 -4.16
C VAL A 9 -28.59 -8.97 -2.76
N LYS A 10 -29.06 -10.20 -2.60
CA LYS A 10 -28.76 -11.04 -1.43
C LYS A 10 -27.70 -12.06 -1.83
N GLY A 11 -26.45 -11.60 -1.82
CA GLY A 11 -25.30 -12.45 -2.01
C GLY A 11 -24.17 -11.97 -1.10
N ALA A 12 -23.99 -12.62 0.05
CA ALA A 12 -22.69 -12.56 0.70
C ALA A 12 -21.68 -13.11 -0.31
N PHE A 13 -20.83 -12.23 -0.87
CA PHE A 13 -19.76 -12.67 -1.77
C PHE A 13 -18.94 -13.72 -1.01
N PRO A 14 -18.93 -15.00 -1.44
CA PRO A 14 -18.32 -16.08 -0.65
C PRO A 14 -16.83 -15.82 -0.41
N TYR A 15 -16.21 -15.01 -1.27
CA TYR A 15 -14.81 -14.60 -1.20
C TYR A 15 -14.60 -13.16 -0.71
N GLY A 16 -15.63 -12.43 -0.27
CA GLY A 16 -15.52 -11.03 0.11
C GLY A 16 -14.47 -10.79 1.21
N LYS A 17 -14.36 -11.72 2.17
CA LYS A 17 -13.31 -11.69 3.21
C LYS A 17 -11.91 -11.88 2.64
N ILE A 18 -11.74 -12.80 1.68
CA ILE A 18 -10.46 -13.06 1.03
C ILE A 18 -10.05 -11.85 0.18
N TYR A 19 -10.97 -11.30 -0.61
CA TYR A 19 -10.74 -10.11 -1.41
C TYR A 19 -10.32 -8.91 -0.55
N ALA A 20 -11.08 -8.61 0.51
CA ALA A 20 -10.73 -7.54 1.45
C ALA A 20 -9.37 -7.78 2.13
N GLY A 21 -9.06 -9.04 2.47
CA GLY A 21 -7.76 -9.42 3.03
C GLY A 21 -6.59 -9.18 2.07
N VAL A 22 -6.73 -9.58 0.80
CA VAL A 22 -5.71 -9.35 -0.24
C VAL A 22 -5.50 -7.86 -0.48
N LEU A 23 -6.59 -7.09 -0.59
CA LEU A 23 -6.51 -5.64 -0.74
C LEU A 23 -5.82 -4.97 0.47
N GLY A 24 -6.18 -5.36 1.69
CA GLY A 24 -5.56 -4.83 2.90
C GLY A 24 -4.07 -5.17 2.97
N LEU A 25 -3.70 -6.42 2.70
CA LEU A 25 -2.31 -6.86 2.71
C LEU A 25 -1.48 -6.16 1.61
N GLY A 26 -2.03 -6.06 0.40
CA GLY A 26 -1.39 -5.36 -0.71
C GLY A 26 -1.21 -3.87 -0.43
N PHE A 27 -2.20 -3.22 0.19
CA PHE A 27 -2.11 -1.82 0.61
C PHE A 27 -1.01 -1.62 1.66
N VAL A 28 -0.95 -2.47 2.69
CA VAL A 28 0.09 -2.40 3.72
C VAL A 28 1.48 -2.61 3.11
N ALA A 29 1.63 -3.58 2.20
CA ALA A 29 2.87 -3.80 1.48
C ALA A 29 3.26 -2.57 0.64
N ALA A 30 2.33 -1.99 -0.11
CA ALA A 30 2.57 -0.83 -0.95
C ALA A 30 2.99 0.40 -0.14
N VAL A 31 2.30 0.71 0.97
CA VAL A 31 2.65 1.83 1.85
C VAL A 31 4.01 1.61 2.52
N SER A 32 4.30 0.39 2.94
CA SER A 32 5.58 0.06 3.59
C SER A 32 6.75 0.22 2.61
N LEU A 33 6.66 -0.41 1.44
CA LEU A 33 7.70 -0.33 0.41
C LEU A 33 7.85 1.10 -0.15
N GLY A 34 6.74 1.80 -0.40
CA GLY A 34 6.75 3.19 -0.85
C GLY A 34 7.40 4.13 0.17
N SER A 35 7.13 3.93 1.46
CA SER A 35 7.78 4.71 2.53
C SER A 35 9.29 4.46 2.57
N ILE A 36 9.72 3.20 2.48
CA ILE A 36 11.15 2.85 2.44
C ILE A 36 11.81 3.48 1.21
N ALA A 37 11.19 3.39 0.04
CA ALA A 37 11.71 3.98 -1.19
C ALA A 37 11.80 5.51 -1.10
N PHE A 38 10.78 6.19 -0.59
CA PHE A 38 10.78 7.64 -0.43
C PHE A 38 11.91 8.12 0.49
N TYR A 39 12.11 7.45 1.62
CA TYR A 39 13.13 7.80 2.60
C TYR A 39 14.57 7.41 2.20
N ASN A 40 14.74 6.50 1.24
CA ASN A 40 16.04 6.19 0.62
C ASN A 40 16.27 6.96 -0.70
N SER A 41 15.27 7.67 -1.22
CA SER A 41 15.39 8.52 -2.41
C SER A 41 16.10 9.84 -2.10
N LYS A 42 16.47 10.58 -3.16
CA LYS A 42 17.00 11.95 -3.03
C LYS A 42 15.99 12.82 -2.27
N ARG A 43 16.47 13.53 -1.25
CA ARG A 43 15.65 14.44 -0.45
C ARG A 43 15.12 15.56 -1.37
N PRO A 44 13.83 15.92 -1.30
CA PRO A 44 13.30 17.04 -2.07
C PRO A 44 13.90 18.36 -1.57
N VAL A 45 13.83 19.39 -2.42
CA VAL A 45 14.41 20.72 -2.13
C VAL A 45 13.82 21.31 -0.83
N GLY A 46 14.66 21.76 0.09
CA GLY A 46 14.28 22.27 1.42
C GLY A 46 14.12 21.20 2.50
N TRP A 47 14.49 19.96 2.21
CA TRP A 47 14.53 18.83 3.16
C TRP A 47 15.96 18.27 3.34
N GLU A 48 16.98 18.95 2.83
CA GLU A 48 18.37 18.52 2.90
C GLU A 48 18.84 18.28 4.35
N ASP A 49 18.41 19.14 5.29
CA ASP A 49 18.80 19.06 6.71
C ASP A 49 17.95 18.08 7.55
N LYS A 50 16.93 17.43 6.95
CA LYS A 50 16.04 16.52 7.70
C LYS A 50 16.54 15.10 7.70
N ASP A 51 16.83 14.59 8.90
CA ASP A 51 17.23 13.21 9.06
C ASP A 51 16.12 12.21 8.75
N ARG A 52 16.55 11.08 8.17
CA ARG A 52 15.68 9.94 7.91
C ARG A 52 15.25 9.33 9.24
N PRO A 53 13.97 8.95 9.40
CA PRO A 53 13.52 8.28 10.62
C PRO A 53 14.28 6.98 10.88
N GLY A 54 14.64 6.72 12.15
CA GLY A 54 15.46 5.56 12.54
C GLY A 54 14.81 4.19 12.33
N PHE A 55 13.50 4.13 12.15
CA PHE A 55 12.77 2.88 11.91
C PHE A 55 12.80 2.41 10.45
N VAL A 56 13.20 3.27 9.51
CA VAL A 56 13.28 2.90 8.10
C VAL A 56 14.57 2.08 7.88
N PRO A 57 14.57 0.93 7.23
CA PRO A 57 15.80 0.22 6.87
C PRO A 57 16.56 0.95 5.76
N LYS A 58 17.90 1.05 5.84
CA LYS A 58 18.71 1.52 4.71
C LYS A 58 18.70 0.43 3.63
N VAL A 59 18.47 0.83 2.39
CA VAL A 59 18.52 -0.09 1.24
C VAL A 59 19.73 0.36 0.42
N ASP A 60 20.83 -0.39 0.52
CA ASP A 60 22.02 -0.17 -0.29
C ASP A 60 21.80 -0.86 -1.63
N THR A 61 21.78 -0.09 -2.73
CA THR A 61 21.59 -0.60 -4.10
C THR A 61 22.92 -0.96 -4.76
N ASN A 62 23.92 -1.41 -4.00
CA ASN A 62 25.19 -1.87 -4.57
C ASN A 62 24.99 -3.26 -5.17
N ASP A 63 24.45 -3.29 -6.40
CA ASP A 63 24.34 -4.46 -7.26
C ASP A 63 25.70 -4.86 -7.88
N GLU A 64 26.79 -4.93 -7.10
CA GLU A 64 28.11 -5.36 -7.62
C GLU A 64 28.65 -6.66 -6.99
N ASP A 65 27.88 -7.37 -6.15
CA ASP A 65 28.29 -8.70 -5.63
C ASP A 65 27.19 -9.77 -5.75
N GLN A 66 26.43 -9.78 -6.85
CA GLN A 66 25.83 -11.00 -7.46
C GLN A 66 25.79 -10.92 -8.99
#